data_AF-A0A812ZSR8-F1
#
_entry.id   AF-A0A812ZSR8-F1
#
_cell.length_a   1.000
_cell.length_b   1.000
_cell.length_c   1.000
_cell.angle_alpha   90.00
_cell.angle_beta   90.00
_cell.angle_gamma   90.00
#
_symmetry.space_group_name_H-M   'P 1'
#
loop_
_entity.id
_entity.type
_entity.pdbx_description
1 polymer ?
#
loop_
_entity_poly.entity_id
_entity_poly.type
_entity_poly.pdbx_seq_one_letter_code
_entity_poly.pdbx_strand_id
1 'polypeptide(L)'
;MSMRLQSFQPSWYSFLAVTTLLAWLLGVVFGNLNYVATTDPFSQYVNMDVLPEVSPAQWDGEAAMSVGRVYFGKEATLDVRRSMAFKNVDTYCVAPVSVLQGGVVLPLETYDFWAIGMDCCSVNAADFHCGEVGNFKAHSGLRLLDDRQRSFYRLAVEQAEAAYSIKARHPVFFYWVEDATAEMDSFRNDGYKYFLIGMLSHFLYQLLCVILAIAAFSKWGCE
;
A
#
# COMPACT_ATOMS: atom_id res chain seq x y z
N MET A 1 12.85 33.67 65.42
CA MET A 1 13.09 34.04 64.01
C MET A 1 12.75 32.81 63.16
N SER A 2 11.49 32.72 62.71
CA SER A 2 10.98 31.59 61.94
C SER A 2 11.42 31.78 60.49
N MET A 3 12.35 30.94 60.04
CA MET A 3 12.77 30.85 58.65
C MET A 3 11.63 30.17 57.88
N ARG A 4 10.80 30.95 57.17
CA ARG A 4 9.87 30.40 56.18
C ARG A 4 10.71 29.80 55.06
N LEU A 5 10.85 28.48 55.05
CA LEU A 5 11.21 27.74 53.84
C LEU A 5 10.05 27.97 52.86
N GLN A 6 10.21 28.97 52.00
CA GLN A 6 9.32 29.22 50.89
C GLN A 6 9.45 28.00 49.98
N SER A 7 8.47 27.10 50.05
CA SER A 7 8.45 25.89 49.24
C SER A 7 8.34 26.31 47.78
N PHE A 8 9.48 26.36 47.09
CA PHE A 8 9.52 26.47 45.64
C PHE A 8 8.72 25.27 45.12
N GLN A 9 7.49 25.51 44.67
CA GLN A 9 6.64 24.44 44.13
C GLN A 9 7.27 24.05 42.80
N PRO A 10 7.91 22.88 42.68
CA PRO A 10 8.44 22.48 41.39
C PRO A 10 7.25 22.41 40.43
N SER A 11 7.30 23.16 39.33
CA SER A 11 6.27 23.18 38.28
C SER A 11 6.20 21.86 37.49
N TRP A 12 6.70 20.78 38.07
CA TRP A 12 6.71 19.43 37.57
C TRP A 12 5.31 18.94 37.21
N TYR A 13 4.30 19.29 38.00
CA TYR A 13 2.90 18.94 37.69
C TYR A 13 2.43 19.60 36.38
N SER A 14 2.79 20.86 36.15
CA SER A 14 2.44 21.56 34.90
C SER A 14 3.23 21.00 33.71
N PHE A 15 4.52 20.70 33.89
CA PHE A 15 5.35 20.06 32.87
C PHE A 15 4.80 18.67 32.48
N LEU A 16 4.47 17.84 33.46
CA LEU A 16 3.85 16.53 33.23
C LEU A 16 2.51 16.68 32.50
N ALA A 17 1.66 17.62 32.92
CA ALA A 17 0.36 17.85 32.28
C ALA A 17 0.52 18.22 30.79
N VAL A 18 1.44 19.12 30.47
CA VAL A 18 1.69 19.55 29.07
C VAL A 18 2.31 18.43 28.25
N THR A 19 3.34 17.75 28.75
CA THR A 19 4.03 16.69 27.99
C THR A 19 3.16 15.47 27.76
N THR A 20 2.32 15.09 28.72
CA THR A 20 1.36 13.99 28.56
C THR A 20 0.22 14.35 27.60
N LEU A 21 -0.29 15.58 27.63
CA LEU A 21 -1.29 16.04 26.65
C LEU A 21 -0.73 16.04 25.23
N LEU A 22 0.50 16.53 25.04
CA LEU A 22 1.19 16.48 23.76
C LEU A 22 1.44 15.04 23.31
N ALA A 23 1.89 14.17 24.21
CA ALA A 23 2.09 12.75 23.89
C ALA A 23 0.80 12.07 23.43
N TRP A 24 -0.32 12.37 24.09
CA TRP A 24 -1.63 11.85 23.69
C TRP A 24 -2.05 12.32 22.29
N LEU A 25 -1.94 13.62 22.01
CA LEU A 25 -2.28 14.19 20.70
C LEU A 25 -1.42 13.59 19.58
N LEU A 26 -0.09 13.53 19.79
CA LEU A 26 0.82 12.93 18.83
C LEU A 26 0.55 11.44 18.64
N GLY A 27 0.25 10.72 19.72
CA GLY A 27 -0.11 9.30 19.66
C GLY A 27 -1.35 9.03 18.82
N VAL A 28 -2.40 9.85 18.96
CA VAL A 28 -3.62 9.75 18.14
C VAL A 28 -3.32 10.05 16.66
N VAL A 29 -2.60 11.13 16.38
CA VAL A 29 -2.31 11.54 15.00
C VAL A 29 -1.40 10.52 14.29
N PHE A 30 -0.26 10.17 14.88
CA PHE A 30 0.65 9.20 14.29
C PHE A 30 0.07 7.78 14.26
N GLY A 31 -0.72 7.41 15.27
CA GLY A 31 -1.45 6.14 15.27
C GLY A 31 -2.44 6.06 14.10
N ASN A 32 -3.21 7.12 13.86
CA ASN A 32 -4.14 7.18 12.73
C ASN A 32 -3.41 7.15 11.38
N LEU A 33 -2.31 7.88 11.24
CA LEU A 33 -1.49 7.86 10.02
C LEU A 33 -0.93 6.47 9.74
N ASN A 34 -0.39 5.78 10.78
CA ASN A 34 0.10 4.42 10.63
C ASN A 34 -1.03 3.45 10.26
N TYR A 35 -2.19 3.60 10.90
CA TYR A 35 -3.36 2.76 10.65
C TYR A 35 -3.80 2.86 9.19
N VAL A 36 -4.03 4.08 8.68
CA VAL A 36 -4.49 4.30 7.30
C VAL A 36 -3.43 3.88 6.27
N ALA A 37 -2.14 4.09 6.56
CA ALA A 37 -1.08 3.80 5.60
C ALA A 37 -0.74 2.31 5.48
N THR A 38 -0.86 1.53 6.56
CA THR A 38 -0.32 0.16 6.62
C THR A 38 -1.30 -0.87 7.15
N THR A 39 -1.97 -0.58 8.26
CA THR A 39 -2.79 -1.58 8.97
C THR A 39 -4.13 -1.81 8.27
N ASP A 40 -4.77 -0.74 7.80
CA ASP A 40 -6.05 -0.81 7.10
C ASP A 40 -5.95 -1.61 5.78
N PRO A 41 -4.98 -1.33 4.86
CA PRO A 41 -4.77 -2.17 3.68
C PRO A 41 -4.55 -3.65 4.02
N PHE A 42 -3.72 -3.94 5.04
CA PHE A 42 -3.48 -5.30 5.50
C PHE A 42 -4.77 -6.01 5.94
N SER A 43 -5.60 -5.34 6.76
CA SER A 43 -6.88 -5.90 7.20
C SER A 43 -7.84 -6.15 6.03
N GLN A 44 -7.89 -5.27 5.04
CA GLN A 44 -8.71 -5.48 3.84
C GLN A 44 -8.26 -6.72 3.06
N TYR A 45 -6.95 -6.92 2.85
CA TYR A 45 -6.43 -8.11 2.16
C TYR A 45 -6.68 -9.41 2.92
N VAL A 46 -6.61 -9.40 4.25
CA VAL A 46 -6.87 -10.57 5.09
C VAL A 46 -8.35 -10.99 5.04
N ASN A 47 -9.26 -10.02 4.92
CA ASN A 47 -10.71 -10.27 4.87
C ASN A 47 -11.21 -10.71 3.48
N MET A 48 -10.37 -10.65 2.45
CA MET A 48 -10.73 -11.07 1.09
C MET A 48 -10.27 -12.50 0.80
N ASP A 49 -10.96 -13.14 -0.13
CA ASP A 49 -10.67 -14.51 -0.53
C ASP A 49 -9.34 -14.61 -1.29
N VAL A 50 -8.76 -15.80 -1.24
CA VAL A 50 -7.55 -16.18 -1.99
C VAL A 50 -7.93 -17.25 -3.00
N LEU A 51 -7.63 -17.00 -4.28
CA LEU A 51 -7.83 -18.01 -5.33
C LEU A 51 -6.49 -18.62 -5.77
N PRO A 52 -6.27 -19.92 -5.52
CA PRO A 52 -5.13 -20.65 -6.07
C PRO A 52 -5.39 -21.08 -7.53
N GLU A 53 -4.32 -21.12 -8.33
CA GLU A 53 -4.28 -21.71 -9.68
C GLU A 53 -5.36 -21.20 -10.66
N VAL A 54 -5.59 -19.89 -10.71
CA VAL A 54 -6.53 -19.28 -11.64
C VAL A 54 -5.99 -19.29 -13.06
N SER A 55 -6.81 -19.76 -14.00
CA SER A 55 -6.53 -19.64 -15.43
C SER A 55 -7.38 -18.50 -16.03
N PRO A 56 -6.76 -17.45 -16.60
CA PRO A 56 -7.48 -16.35 -17.24
C PRO A 56 -8.43 -16.79 -18.37
N ALA A 57 -8.17 -17.95 -19.00
CA ALA A 57 -9.00 -18.46 -20.09
C ALA A 57 -10.26 -19.21 -19.63
N GLN A 58 -10.34 -19.61 -18.36
CA GLN A 58 -11.46 -20.39 -17.82
C GLN A 58 -12.30 -19.61 -16.81
N TRP A 59 -11.70 -18.63 -16.15
CA TRP A 59 -12.34 -17.84 -15.11
C TRP A 59 -12.76 -16.48 -15.67
N ASP A 60 -13.95 -16.04 -15.30
CA ASP A 60 -14.43 -14.68 -15.56
C ASP A 60 -14.06 -13.75 -14.39
N GLY A 61 -13.98 -12.45 -14.67
CA GLY A 61 -13.70 -11.44 -13.63
C GLY A 61 -14.76 -11.36 -12.53
N GLU A 62 -15.99 -11.80 -12.83
CA GLU A 62 -17.08 -11.86 -11.85
C GLU A 62 -16.75 -12.81 -10.68
N ALA A 63 -16.12 -13.94 -10.97
CA ALA A 63 -15.69 -14.90 -9.95
C ALA A 63 -14.53 -14.35 -9.09
N ALA A 64 -13.79 -13.35 -9.57
CA ALA A 64 -12.68 -12.71 -8.87
C ALA A 64 -13.07 -11.41 -8.15
N MET A 65 -14.37 -11.06 -8.07
CA MET A 65 -14.81 -9.81 -7.45
C MET A 65 -14.56 -9.71 -5.95
N SER A 66 -14.58 -10.81 -5.19
CA SER A 66 -14.30 -10.84 -3.75
C SER A 66 -12.83 -11.16 -3.40
N VAL A 67 -11.98 -11.28 -4.43
CA VAL A 67 -10.66 -11.89 -4.29
C VAL A 67 -9.59 -10.81 -4.12
N GLY A 68 -8.84 -10.91 -3.04
CA GLY A 68 -7.76 -9.99 -2.70
C GLY A 68 -6.41 -10.43 -3.25
N ARG A 69 -6.22 -11.75 -3.38
CA ARG A 69 -4.98 -12.36 -3.85
C ARG A 69 -5.31 -13.49 -4.81
N VAL A 70 -4.66 -13.47 -5.96
CA VAL A 70 -4.80 -14.51 -6.99
C VAL A 70 -3.43 -15.11 -7.28
N TYR A 71 -3.38 -16.43 -7.38
CA TYR A 71 -2.22 -17.15 -7.90
C TYR A 71 -2.61 -17.71 -9.25
N PHE A 72 -2.01 -17.20 -10.31
CA PHE A 72 -2.25 -17.66 -11.65
C PHE A 72 -1.54 -18.99 -11.91
N GLY A 73 -2.13 -19.83 -12.77
CA GLY A 73 -1.48 -21.04 -13.26
C GLY A 73 -0.19 -20.72 -14.03
N LYS A 74 0.71 -21.70 -14.17
CA LYS A 74 2.01 -21.54 -14.86
C LYS A 74 1.91 -21.09 -16.31
N GLU A 75 0.77 -21.34 -16.94
CA GLU A 75 0.50 -20.93 -18.32
C GLU A 75 0.10 -19.45 -18.42
N ALA A 76 -0.24 -18.79 -17.31
CA ALA A 76 -0.61 -17.39 -17.33
C ALA A 76 0.62 -16.50 -17.57
N THR A 77 0.48 -15.57 -18.49
CA THR A 77 1.52 -14.59 -18.84
C THR A 77 0.89 -13.24 -19.11
N LEU A 78 1.69 -12.18 -19.02
CA LEU A 78 1.26 -10.84 -19.39
C LEU A 78 1.36 -10.64 -20.90
N ASP A 79 0.26 -10.25 -21.54
CA ASP A 79 0.27 -9.86 -22.94
C ASP A 79 0.65 -8.38 -23.07
N VAL A 80 1.96 -8.12 -22.95
CA VAL A 80 2.54 -6.76 -23.03
C VAL A 80 2.22 -6.09 -24.37
N ARG A 81 1.98 -6.86 -25.45
CA ARG A 81 1.66 -6.31 -26.77
C ARG A 81 0.30 -5.62 -26.82
N ARG A 82 -0.59 -5.95 -25.88
CA ARG A 82 -1.91 -5.33 -25.72
C ARG A 82 -1.97 -4.42 -24.49
N SER A 83 -0.82 -3.97 -24.02
CA SER A 83 -0.77 -2.96 -22.97
C SER A 83 -1.25 -1.61 -23.48
N MET A 84 -1.80 -0.83 -22.55
CA MET A 84 -2.31 0.52 -22.79
C MET A 84 -2.03 1.39 -21.57
N ALA A 85 -1.98 2.70 -21.79
CA ALA A 85 -1.66 3.67 -20.77
C ALA A 85 -2.63 4.85 -20.83
N PHE A 86 -3.17 5.24 -19.68
CA PHE A 86 -3.99 6.44 -19.53
C PHE A 86 -3.25 7.47 -18.69
N LYS A 87 -3.09 8.69 -19.19
CA LYS A 87 -2.36 9.75 -18.48
C LYS A 87 -3.32 10.75 -17.83
N ASN A 88 -3.25 10.88 -16.50
CA ASN A 88 -3.93 11.92 -15.73
C ASN A 88 -3.09 12.30 -14.50
N VAL A 89 -2.33 13.40 -14.60
CA VAL A 89 -1.21 13.76 -13.71
C VAL A 89 -0.11 12.70 -13.76
N ASP A 90 -0.42 11.49 -13.28
CA ASP A 90 0.38 10.28 -13.34
C ASP A 90 -0.05 9.40 -14.53
N THR A 91 0.80 8.45 -14.93
CA THR A 91 0.52 7.53 -16.05
C THR A 91 0.04 6.19 -15.52
N TYR A 92 -1.23 5.87 -15.74
CA TYR A 92 -1.86 4.61 -15.33
C TYR A 92 -1.67 3.55 -16.42
N CYS A 93 -0.89 2.53 -16.11
CA CYS A 93 -0.51 1.46 -17.02
C CYS A 93 -1.36 0.22 -16.78
N VAL A 94 -1.84 -0.40 -17.85
CA VAL A 94 -2.57 -1.67 -17.80
C VAL A 94 -2.02 -2.65 -18.82
N ALA A 95 -1.91 -3.92 -18.44
CA ALA A 95 -1.59 -5.02 -19.34
C ALA A 95 -2.51 -6.22 -19.06
N PRO A 96 -3.14 -6.81 -20.08
CA PRO A 96 -4.02 -7.95 -19.87
C PRO A 96 -3.22 -9.20 -19.53
N VAL A 97 -3.75 -10.01 -18.61
CA VAL A 97 -3.23 -11.34 -18.30
C VAL A 97 -3.86 -12.33 -19.29
N SER A 98 -3.03 -13.07 -20.00
CA SER A 98 -3.43 -14.05 -21.01
C SER A 98 -2.79 -15.41 -20.71
N VAL A 99 -3.06 -16.40 -21.56
CA VAL A 99 -2.50 -17.75 -21.43
C VAL A 99 -1.50 -18.01 -22.55
N LEU A 100 -0.32 -18.49 -22.18
CA LEU A 100 0.74 -18.92 -23.07
C LEU A 100 0.67 -20.43 -23.27
N GLN A 101 0.31 -20.85 -24.48
CA GLN A 101 0.31 -22.27 -24.85
C GLN A 101 1.24 -22.48 -26.05
N GLY A 102 2.25 -23.33 -25.91
CA GLY A 102 3.20 -23.62 -26.99
C GLY A 102 4.03 -22.41 -27.46
N GLY A 103 4.24 -21.41 -26.59
CA GLY A 103 4.99 -20.19 -26.91
C GLY A 103 4.18 -19.12 -27.65
N VAL A 104 2.86 -19.33 -27.82
CA VAL A 104 1.95 -18.37 -28.43
C VAL A 104 0.93 -17.92 -27.39
N VAL A 105 0.71 -16.60 -27.31
CA VAL A 105 -0.34 -16.02 -26.48
C VAL A 105 -1.69 -16.31 -27.15
N LEU A 106 -2.55 -17.04 -26.45
CA LEU A 106 -3.86 -17.40 -26.96
C LEU A 106 -4.80 -16.18 -26.95
N PRO A 107 -5.67 -16.02 -27.97
CA PRO A 107 -6.76 -15.07 -27.90
C PRO A 107 -7.83 -15.59 -26.93
N LEU A 108 -8.24 -14.76 -25.97
CA LEU A 108 -9.34 -15.05 -25.06
C LEU A 108 -10.63 -14.41 -25.59
N GLU A 109 -11.78 -14.95 -25.22
CA GLU A 109 -13.09 -14.33 -25.51
C GLU A 109 -13.26 -13.02 -24.75
N THR A 110 -12.83 -13.00 -23.49
CA THR A 110 -12.89 -11.86 -22.57
C THR A 110 -11.57 -11.71 -21.83
N TYR A 111 -11.11 -10.47 -21.68
CA TYR A 111 -9.91 -10.10 -20.95
C TYR A 111 -10.31 -9.43 -19.65
N ASP A 112 -10.60 -10.23 -18.63
CA ASP A 112 -11.08 -9.70 -17.35
C ASP A 112 -9.95 -9.48 -16.34
N PHE A 113 -8.81 -10.17 -16.47
CA PHE A 113 -7.67 -10.03 -15.56
C PHE A 113 -6.65 -9.05 -16.11
N TRP A 114 -6.30 -8.04 -15.31
CA TRP A 114 -5.37 -6.98 -15.70
C TRP A 114 -4.27 -6.79 -14.66
N ALA A 115 -3.03 -6.78 -15.13
CA ALA A 115 -1.90 -6.28 -14.38
C ALA A 115 -1.83 -4.76 -14.48
N ILE A 116 -1.58 -4.09 -13.37
CA ILE A 116 -1.57 -2.63 -13.28
C ILE A 116 -0.27 -2.08 -12.69
N GLY A 117 -0.01 -0.81 -12.97
CA GLY A 117 1.03 -0.01 -12.32
C GLY A 117 0.96 1.46 -12.71
N MET A 118 1.75 2.30 -12.05
CA MET A 118 1.85 3.73 -12.33
C MET A 118 3.27 4.09 -12.79
N ASP A 119 3.37 4.95 -13.81
CA ASP A 119 4.61 5.55 -14.32
C ASP A 119 5.71 4.54 -14.75
N CYS A 120 5.29 3.37 -15.22
CA CYS A 120 6.14 2.25 -15.64
C CYS A 120 5.85 1.77 -17.08
N CYS A 121 5.17 2.62 -17.86
CA CYS A 121 4.86 2.43 -19.28
C CYS A 121 4.93 3.77 -20.02
N SER A 122 5.06 3.73 -21.34
CA SER A 122 4.91 4.91 -22.18
C SER A 122 3.47 5.07 -22.65
N VAL A 123 3.06 6.31 -22.92
CA VAL A 123 1.68 6.61 -23.36
C VAL A 123 1.41 6.16 -24.80
N ASN A 124 2.47 6.10 -25.63
CA ASN A 124 2.34 5.94 -27.08
C ASN A 124 2.86 4.59 -27.59
N ALA A 125 3.43 3.75 -26.72
CA ALA A 125 3.89 2.42 -27.09
C ALA A 125 3.26 1.36 -26.17
N ALA A 126 3.19 0.12 -26.69
CA ALA A 126 2.77 -1.04 -25.92
C ALA A 126 3.96 -1.59 -25.13
N ASP A 127 4.39 -0.84 -24.12
CA ASP A 127 5.54 -1.16 -23.28
C ASP A 127 5.14 -1.18 -21.80
N PHE A 128 5.00 -2.38 -21.24
CA PHE A 128 4.61 -2.58 -19.84
C PHE A 128 5.74 -3.22 -19.06
N HIS A 129 6.24 -2.51 -18.05
CA HIS A 129 7.36 -2.95 -17.21
C HIS A 129 7.06 -2.82 -15.71
N CYS A 130 5.77 -2.74 -15.34
CA CYS A 130 5.34 -2.55 -13.97
C CYS A 130 5.40 -3.84 -13.16
N GLY A 131 5.85 -3.75 -11.90
CA GLY A 131 5.95 -4.91 -11.01
C GLY A 131 7.06 -5.87 -11.47
N GLU A 132 6.83 -7.16 -11.26
CA GLU A 132 7.87 -8.18 -11.47
C GLU A 132 7.80 -8.86 -12.84
N VAL A 133 7.53 -8.11 -13.91
CA VAL A 133 7.39 -8.64 -15.28
C VAL A 133 8.61 -9.44 -15.74
N GLY A 134 9.82 -9.06 -15.28
CA GLY A 134 11.07 -9.76 -15.61
C GLY A 134 11.34 -11.04 -14.81
N ASN A 135 10.51 -11.34 -13.80
CA ASN A 135 10.69 -12.49 -12.93
C ASN A 135 9.81 -13.65 -13.43
N PHE A 136 10.43 -14.75 -13.88
CA PHE A 136 9.70 -15.95 -14.32
C PHE A 136 8.90 -16.65 -13.21
N LYS A 137 9.13 -16.29 -11.95
CA LYS A 137 8.34 -16.80 -10.82
C LYS A 137 7.12 -15.94 -10.51
N ALA A 138 7.05 -14.74 -11.08
CA ALA A 138 5.93 -13.83 -10.89
C ALA A 138 4.70 -14.34 -11.65
N HIS A 139 3.82 -15.00 -10.90
CA HIS A 139 2.51 -15.47 -11.35
C HIS A 139 1.43 -15.19 -10.32
N SER A 140 1.62 -14.20 -9.44
CA SER A 140 0.60 -13.82 -8.46
C SER A 140 0.17 -12.36 -8.63
N GLY A 141 -1.06 -12.09 -8.22
CA GLY A 141 -1.70 -10.79 -8.32
C GLY A 141 -2.21 -10.33 -6.97
N LEU A 142 -1.83 -9.12 -6.56
CA LEU A 142 -2.38 -8.45 -5.37
C LEU A 142 -3.40 -7.39 -5.81
N ARG A 143 -4.64 -7.47 -5.32
CA ARG A 143 -5.76 -6.63 -5.81
C ARG A 143 -5.54 -5.14 -5.53
N LEU A 144 -5.94 -4.28 -6.45
CA LEU A 144 -6.05 -2.84 -6.17
C LEU A 144 -7.19 -2.54 -5.17
N LEU A 145 -6.83 -1.95 -4.02
CA LEU A 145 -7.79 -1.48 -3.02
C LEU A 145 -8.33 -0.06 -3.29
N ASP A 146 -7.53 0.86 -3.85
CA ASP A 146 -7.96 2.26 -4.03
C ASP A 146 -9.02 2.41 -5.14
N ASP A 147 -10.26 2.68 -4.73
CA ASP A 147 -11.41 2.89 -5.61
C ASP A 147 -11.25 4.10 -6.54
N ARG A 148 -10.53 5.14 -6.11
CA ARG A 148 -10.34 6.34 -6.94
C ARG A 148 -9.44 6.01 -8.12
N GLN A 149 -8.35 5.28 -7.87
CA GLN A 149 -7.44 4.82 -8.92
C GLN A 149 -8.10 3.80 -9.85
N ARG A 150 -9.00 2.97 -9.33
CA ARG A 150 -9.75 1.98 -10.12
C ARG A 150 -10.47 2.62 -11.31
N SER A 151 -11.06 3.80 -11.13
CA SER A 151 -11.73 4.51 -12.21
C SER A 151 -10.79 4.90 -13.36
N PHE A 152 -9.54 5.28 -13.05
CA PHE A 152 -8.54 5.64 -14.06
C PHE A 152 -7.98 4.42 -14.78
N TYR A 153 -7.73 3.31 -14.08
CA TYR A 153 -7.34 2.06 -14.73
C TYR A 153 -8.43 1.51 -15.65
N ARG A 154 -9.71 1.69 -15.28
CA ARG A 154 -10.83 1.34 -16.15
C ARG A 154 -10.82 2.14 -17.45
N LEU A 155 -10.53 3.44 -17.40
CA LEU A 155 -10.38 4.25 -18.63
C LEU A 155 -9.24 3.73 -19.52
N ALA A 156 -8.12 3.30 -18.93
CA ALA A 156 -7.03 2.68 -19.68
C ALA A 156 -7.46 1.36 -20.36
N VAL A 157 -8.28 0.55 -19.67
CA VAL A 157 -8.85 -0.68 -20.25
C VAL A 157 -9.81 -0.35 -21.39
N GLU A 158 -10.70 0.62 -21.24
CA GLU A 158 -11.63 1.05 -22.30
C GLU A 158 -10.87 1.52 -23.56
N GLN A 159 -9.73 2.19 -23.37
CA GLN A 159 -8.83 2.54 -24.48
C GLN A 159 -8.18 1.32 -25.13
N ALA A 160 -7.77 0.32 -24.34
CA ALA A 160 -7.20 -0.94 -24.84
C ALA A 160 -8.24 -1.74 -25.64
N GLU A 161 -9.48 -1.81 -25.17
CA GLU A 161 -10.61 -2.44 -25.87
C GLU A 161 -10.82 -1.83 -27.26
N ALA A 162 -10.85 -0.50 -27.32
CA ALA A 162 -11.01 0.21 -28.58
C ALA A 162 -9.81 0.04 -29.53
N ALA A 163 -8.57 0.09 -29.01
CA ALA A 163 -7.36 0.02 -29.81
C ALA A 163 -7.08 -1.38 -30.37
N TYR A 164 -7.33 -2.43 -29.57
CA TYR A 164 -6.99 -3.81 -29.93
C TYR A 164 -8.22 -4.66 -30.29
N SER A 165 -9.42 -4.08 -30.32
CA SER A 165 -10.68 -4.79 -30.59
C SER A 165 -10.91 -5.99 -29.66
N ILE A 166 -10.52 -5.84 -28.40
CA ILE A 166 -10.75 -6.83 -27.32
C ILE A 166 -11.93 -6.41 -26.45
N LYS A 167 -12.42 -7.32 -25.62
CA LYS A 167 -13.52 -7.06 -24.68
C LYS A 167 -13.13 -7.50 -23.26
N ALA A 168 -13.48 -6.69 -22.27
CA ALA A 168 -13.32 -6.90 -20.84
C ALA A 168 -14.68 -6.68 -20.18
N ARG A 169 -15.38 -7.76 -19.80
CA ARG A 169 -16.74 -7.65 -19.24
C ARG A 169 -16.68 -7.12 -17.82
N HIS A 170 -15.79 -7.71 -17.01
CA HIS A 170 -15.64 -7.39 -15.59
C HIS A 170 -14.15 -7.23 -15.27
N PRO A 171 -13.52 -6.10 -15.63
CA PRO A 171 -12.09 -5.91 -15.42
C PRO A 171 -11.76 -5.87 -13.92
N VAL A 172 -10.88 -6.78 -13.51
CA VAL A 172 -10.28 -6.85 -12.17
C VAL A 172 -8.79 -6.53 -12.26
N PHE A 173 -8.32 -5.72 -11.31
CA PHE A 173 -6.99 -5.11 -11.35
C PHE A 173 -6.08 -5.66 -10.25
N PHE A 174 -4.89 -6.09 -10.65
CA PHE A 174 -3.89 -6.67 -9.76
C PHE A 174 -2.50 -6.08 -10.00
N TYR A 175 -1.74 -5.87 -8.93
CA TYR A 175 -0.30 -5.67 -9.00
C TYR A 175 0.39 -7.01 -9.25
N TRP A 176 1.27 -7.06 -10.25
CA TRP A 176 1.96 -8.29 -10.67
C TRP A 176 3.21 -8.56 -9.83
N VAL A 177 3.18 -9.61 -9.01
CA VAL A 177 4.20 -9.90 -7.98
C VAL A 177 4.51 -11.40 -7.89
N GLU A 178 5.70 -11.79 -7.41
CA GLU A 178 6.07 -13.20 -7.15
C GLU A 178 5.18 -13.83 -6.09
N ASP A 179 5.01 -13.17 -4.94
CA ASP A 179 4.17 -13.68 -3.87
C ASP A 179 3.29 -12.58 -3.27
N ALA A 180 2.00 -12.65 -3.61
CA ALA A 180 0.98 -11.74 -3.09
C ALA A 180 0.83 -11.82 -1.56
N THR A 181 1.19 -12.94 -0.92
CA THR A 181 1.16 -13.06 0.55
C THR A 181 2.35 -12.38 1.19
N ALA A 182 3.55 -12.50 0.62
CA ALA A 182 4.73 -11.77 1.08
C ALA A 182 4.55 -10.25 0.96
N GLU A 183 3.97 -9.79 -0.16
CA GLU A 183 3.63 -8.38 -0.36
C GLU A 183 2.58 -7.89 0.63
N MET A 184 1.54 -8.68 0.89
CA MET A 184 0.56 -8.37 1.94
C MET A 184 1.22 -8.27 3.33
N ASP A 185 2.11 -9.20 3.65
CA ASP A 185 2.83 -9.22 4.94
C ASP A 185 3.82 -8.05 5.07
N SER A 186 4.28 -7.46 3.96
CA SER A 186 5.11 -6.26 3.97
C SER A 186 4.38 -5.08 4.64
N PHE A 187 3.08 -4.89 4.36
CA PHE A 187 2.26 -3.86 5.01
C PHE A 187 2.19 -4.05 6.52
N ARG A 188 2.06 -5.30 6.99
CA ARG A 188 2.08 -5.62 8.42
C ARG A 188 3.43 -5.29 9.04
N ASN A 189 4.52 -5.70 8.38
CA ASN A 189 5.88 -5.46 8.87
C ASN A 189 6.22 -3.97 8.94
N ASP A 190 5.81 -3.20 7.93
CA ASP A 190 5.98 -1.75 7.91
C ASP A 190 5.15 -1.08 9.00
N GLY A 191 3.92 -1.53 9.26
CA GLY A 191 3.12 -1.03 10.37
C GLY A 191 3.79 -1.21 11.73
N TYR A 192 4.40 -2.36 11.98
CA TYR A 192 5.19 -2.59 13.21
C TYR A 192 6.46 -1.75 13.25
N LYS A 193 7.16 -1.62 12.12
CA LYS A 193 8.39 -0.82 12.01
C LYS A 193 8.12 0.66 12.31
N TYR A 194 7.10 1.26 11.71
CA TYR A 194 6.73 2.65 11.97
C TYR A 194 6.26 2.85 13.42
N PHE A 195 5.53 1.89 13.97
CA PHE A 195 5.14 1.91 15.38
C PHE A 195 6.35 1.90 16.32
N LEU A 196 7.33 1.02 16.09
CA LEU A 196 8.56 0.94 16.89
C LEU A 196 9.42 2.21 16.76
N ILE A 197 9.59 2.74 15.55
CA ILE A 197 10.31 3.99 15.32
C ILE A 197 9.60 5.15 16.03
N GLY A 198 8.27 5.21 15.97
CA GLY A 198 7.47 6.20 16.69
C GLY A 198 7.66 6.12 18.21
N MET A 199 7.63 4.91 18.77
CA MET A 199 7.84 4.68 20.20
C MET A 199 9.24 5.10 20.66
N LEU A 200 10.29 4.70 19.93
CA LEU A 200 11.67 5.02 20.28
C LEU A 200 11.95 6.52 20.12
N SER A 201 11.45 7.14 19.06
CA SER A 201 11.60 8.59 18.84
C SER A 201 10.91 9.40 19.94
N HIS A 202 9.70 9.02 20.34
CA HIS A 202 9.00 9.67 21.45
C HIS A 202 9.74 9.49 22.78
N PHE A 203 10.29 8.30 23.05
CA PHE A 203 11.09 8.04 24.25
C PHE A 203 12.32 8.95 24.32
N LEU A 204 13.07 9.08 23.23
CA LEU A 204 14.25 9.96 23.16
C LEU A 204 13.87 11.43 23.30
N TYR A 205 12.78 11.85 22.68
CA TYR A 205 12.24 13.20 22.83
C TYR A 205 11.86 13.51 24.28
N GLN A 206 11.11 12.61 24.93
CA GLN A 206 10.69 12.80 26.32
C GLN A 206 11.89 12.82 27.28
N LEU A 207 12.89 11.98 27.05
CA LEU A 207 14.13 11.98 27.82
C LEU A 207 14.84 13.34 27.72
N LEU A 208 14.96 13.89 26.51
CA LEU A 208 15.55 15.20 26.28
C LEU A 208 14.75 16.31 26.98
N CYS A 209 13.41 16.30 26.87
CA CYS A 209 12.55 17.26 27.58
C CYS A 209 12.74 17.20 29.10
N VAL A 210 12.85 16.01 29.68
CA VAL A 210 13.09 15.82 31.12
C VAL A 210 14.46 16.37 31.53
N ILE A 211 15.52 16.10 30.76
CA ILE A 211 16.87 16.63 31.04
C ILE A 211 16.87 18.17 31.02
N LEU A 212 16.21 18.77 30.03
CA LEU A 212 16.09 20.23 29.92
C LEU A 212 15.26 20.82 31.07
N ALA A 213 14.18 20.15 31.48
CA ALA A 213 13.36 20.57 32.62
C ALA A 213 14.16 20.54 33.93
N ILE A 214 14.95 19.48 34.17
CA ILE A 214 15.84 19.38 35.34
C ILE A 214 16.85 20.54 35.35
N ALA A 215 17.49 20.81 34.21
CA ALA A 215 18.46 21.90 34.09
C ALA A 215 17.85 23.30 34.27
N ALA A 216 16.59 23.50 33.85
CA ALA A 216 15.87 24.76 34.06
C ALA A 216 15.49 24.95 35.54
N PHE A 217 14.94 23.92 36.17
CA PHE A 217 14.50 24.00 37.57
C PHE A 217 15.67 24.09 38.55
N SER A 218 16.82 23.50 38.25
CA SER A 218 18.01 23.64 39.10
C SER A 218 18.59 25.06 39.07
N LYS A 219 18.49 25.78 37.95
CA LYS A 219 18.95 27.18 37.86
C LYS A 219 18.02 28.15 38.57
N TRP A 220 16.71 27.93 38.53
CA TRP A 220 15.71 28.85 39.08
C TRP A 220 15.50 28.66 40.59
N GLY A 221 15.98 27.56 41.17
CA GLY A 221 15.92 27.31 42.62
C GLY A 221 17.12 27.84 43.43
N CYS A 222 18.07 28.55 42.80
CA CYS A 222 19.26 29.11 43.45
C CYS A 222 19.29 30.64 43.56
N GLU A 223 18.20 31.34 43.22
CA GLU A 223 18.00 32.78 43.51
C GLU A 223 17.05 33.00 44.68
#